data_AF-A0AAD8N1T6-F1
#
_entry.id   AF-A0AAD8N1T6-F1
#
_cell.length_a   1.000
_cell.length_b   1.000
_cell.length_c   1.000
_cell.angle_alpha   90.00
_cell.angle_beta   90.00
_cell.angle_gamma   90.00
#
_symmetry.space_group_name_H-M   'P 1'
#
loop_
_entity.id
_entity.type
_entity.pdbx_description
1 polymer ?
#
loop_
_entity_poly.entity_id
_entity_poly.type
_entity_poly.pdbx_seq_one_letter_code
_entity_poly.pdbx_strand_id
1 'polypeptide(L)'
;MVSGGKRCPQGKKRSCFPLCPPPPDGVNIVTPSDEVLKKGNDKLRITIVGTFTKGSVSCTNVCDFARAHWGKQGLVHVGQKDEHTFFFKFDNELSMHNANLSISQIATGQKMG
;
A
#
# COMPACT_ATOMS: atom_id res chain seq x y z
N MET A 1 -20.72 29.91 21.46
CA MET A 1 -20.05 30.90 20.58
C MET A 1 -19.85 30.26 19.23
N VAL A 2 -20.45 30.84 18.19
CA VAL A 2 -20.40 30.37 16.80
C VAL A 2 -19.41 31.25 16.04
N SER A 3 -18.84 30.70 14.96
CA SER A 3 -18.11 31.37 13.87
C SER A 3 -16.59 31.42 14.02
N GLY A 4 -15.77 31.19 12.97
CA GLY A 4 -16.10 31.20 11.56
C GLY A 4 -15.14 30.35 10.73
N GLY A 5 -15.71 29.64 9.76
CA GLY A 5 -14.96 29.03 8.68
C GLY A 5 -14.40 30.10 7.76
N LYS A 6 -13.08 30.09 7.54
CA LYS A 6 -12.46 30.83 6.44
C LYS A 6 -12.37 29.91 5.22
N ARG A 7 -13.28 30.16 4.26
CA ARG A 7 -13.16 29.68 2.88
C ARG A 7 -11.85 30.20 2.28
N CYS A 8 -11.09 29.32 1.64
CA CYS A 8 -9.95 29.71 0.80
C CYS A 8 -10.46 30.30 -0.53
N PRO A 9 -9.82 31.37 -1.05
CA PRO A 9 -10.18 31.93 -2.35
C PRO A 9 -9.85 30.95 -3.47
N GLN A 10 -10.80 30.76 -4.38
CA GLN A 10 -10.63 29.96 -5.60
C GLN A 10 -9.64 30.67 -6.52
N GLY A 11 -8.53 30.00 -6.86
CA GLY A 11 -7.62 30.54 -7.88
C GLY A 11 -6.14 30.13 -7.80
N LYS A 12 -5.82 28.86 -7.52
CA LYS A 12 -4.57 28.22 -7.99
C LYS A 12 -4.60 26.75 -7.57
N LYS A 13 -4.36 25.85 -8.54
CA LYS A 13 -4.21 24.40 -8.34
C LYS A 13 -3.15 24.15 -7.25
N ARG A 14 -3.58 23.91 -6.01
CA ARG A 14 -2.72 23.38 -4.95
C ARG A 14 -3.07 21.92 -4.79
N SER A 15 -2.17 21.09 -5.31
CA SER A 15 -2.04 19.69 -4.94
C SER A 15 -1.95 19.64 -3.40
N CYS A 16 -2.98 19.09 -2.77
CA CYS A 16 -3.00 18.79 -1.35
C CYS A 16 -2.14 17.56 -1.11
N PHE A 17 -0.85 17.75 -0.80
CA PHE A 17 -0.10 16.78 -0.02
C PHE A 17 0.21 17.41 1.35
N PRO A 18 -0.11 16.76 2.47
CA PRO A 18 0.13 17.32 3.79
C PRO A 18 1.64 17.42 4.04
N LEU A 19 2.10 18.68 4.10
CA LEU A 19 3.30 19.22 4.76
C LEU A 19 4.35 18.19 5.22
N CYS A 20 5.24 17.80 4.31
CA CYS A 20 6.59 17.44 4.72
C CYS A 20 7.28 18.73 5.24
N PRO A 21 7.96 18.71 6.39
CA PRO A 21 8.76 19.85 6.82
C PRO A 21 9.81 20.17 5.74
N PRO A 22 10.13 21.45 5.52
CA PRO A 22 11.19 21.80 4.59
C PRO A 22 12.49 21.09 5.02
N PRO A 23 13.26 20.56 4.07
CA PRO A 23 14.53 19.93 4.38
C PRO A 23 15.45 20.93 5.09
N PRO A 24 16.29 20.50 6.05
CA PRO A 24 17.26 21.39 6.68
C PRO A 24 18.25 21.95 5.65
N ASP A 25 18.76 23.15 5.92
CA ASP A 25 19.72 23.83 5.05
C ASP A 25 20.93 22.92 4.77
N GLY A 26 21.28 22.78 3.49
CA GLY A 26 22.38 21.92 3.03
C GLY A 26 21.97 20.51 2.59
N VAL A 27 20.69 20.11 2.73
CA VAL A 27 20.20 18.86 2.15
C VAL A 27 19.86 19.06 0.67
N ASN A 28 20.67 18.48 -0.20
CA ASN A 28 20.41 18.46 -1.63
C ASN A 28 19.32 17.41 -1.90
N ILE A 29 18.06 17.84 -2.03
CA ILE A 29 16.98 16.94 -2.45
C ILE A 29 17.20 16.63 -3.93
N VAL A 30 17.83 15.49 -4.19
CA VAL A 30 17.92 14.93 -5.54
C VAL A 30 16.59 14.25 -5.81
N THR A 31 15.78 14.84 -6.69
CA THR A 31 14.62 14.13 -7.26
C THR A 31 15.17 12.94 -8.05
N PRO A 32 14.73 11.69 -7.76
CA PRO A 32 15.17 10.53 -8.52
C PRO A 32 14.81 10.69 -9.99
N SER A 33 15.65 10.17 -10.89
CA SER A 33 15.35 10.22 -12.32
C SER A 33 14.08 9.44 -12.67
N ASP A 34 13.43 9.83 -13.77
CA ASP A 34 12.21 9.18 -14.26
C ASP A 34 12.39 7.66 -14.46
N GLU A 35 13.58 7.22 -14.86
CA GLU A 35 13.90 5.79 -14.99
C GLU A 35 13.85 5.05 -13.65
N VAL A 36 14.35 5.67 -12.57
CA VAL A 36 14.30 5.10 -11.22
C VAL A 36 12.86 5.02 -10.73
N LEU A 37 12.07 6.07 -10.96
CA LEU A 37 10.66 6.10 -10.62
C LEU A 37 9.86 5.03 -11.38
N LYS A 38 10.08 4.91 -12.70
CA LYS A 38 9.43 3.91 -13.54
C LYS A 38 9.76 2.49 -13.07
N LYS A 39 11.03 2.22 -12.78
CA LYS A 39 11.49 0.91 -12.27
C LYS A 39 10.90 0.57 -10.90
N GLY A 40 10.67 1.58 -10.05
CA GLY A 40 9.95 1.43 -8.78
C GLY A 40 8.48 1.07 -9.01
N ASN A 41 7.80 1.80 -9.88
CA ASN A 41 6.40 1.55 -10.23
C ASN A 41 6.19 0.16 -10.84
N ASP A 42 7.09 -0.28 -11.73
CA ASP A 42 7.02 -1.61 -12.33
C ASP A 42 7.13 -2.74 -11.29
N LYS A 43 7.90 -2.53 -10.21
CA LYS A 43 8.00 -3.50 -9.11
C LYS A 43 6.72 -3.56 -8.27
N LEU A 44 5.98 -2.47 -8.18
CA LEU A 44 4.75 -2.38 -7.39
C LEU A 44 3.51 -2.83 -8.17
N ARG A 45 3.58 -2.87 -9.51
CA ARG A 45 2.44 -3.18 -10.40
C ARG A 45 1.80 -4.55 -10.14
N ILE A 46 2.57 -5.53 -9.67
CA ILE A 46 2.11 -6.89 -9.33
C ILE A 46 2.13 -7.15 -7.82
N THR A 47 2.02 -6.09 -7.01
CA THR A 47 2.07 -6.17 -5.55
C THR A 47 0.77 -5.67 -4.94
N ILE A 48 0.19 -6.46 -4.03
CA ILE A 48 -0.91 -6.05 -3.17
C ILE A 48 -0.33 -5.54 -1.85
N VAL A 49 -0.81 -4.40 -1.37
CA VAL A 49 -0.47 -3.86 -0.05
C VAL A 49 -1.69 -3.94 0.85
N GLY A 50 -1.54 -4.57 2.01
CA GLY A 50 -2.59 -4.69 3.02
C GLY A 50 -2.16 -4.10 4.35
N THR A 51 -3.06 -3.40 5.03
CA THR A 51 -2.85 -2.85 6.37
C THR A 51 -3.87 -3.42 7.35
N PHE A 52 -3.39 -3.97 8.47
CA PHE A 52 -4.21 -4.47 9.56
C PHE A 52 -4.42 -3.37 10.60
N THR A 53 -5.63 -2.82 10.67
CA THR A 53 -5.94 -1.63 11.50
C THR A 53 -6.23 -1.94 12.97
N LYS A 54 -6.40 -3.21 13.34
CA LYS A 54 -6.68 -3.64 14.71
C LYS A 54 -5.81 -4.82 15.11
N GLY A 55 -5.08 -4.66 16.20
CA GLY A 55 -4.17 -5.65 16.75
C GLY A 55 -2.87 -5.80 15.95
N SER A 56 -1.98 -6.62 16.50
CA SER A 56 -0.73 -7.04 15.86
C SER A 56 -0.91 -8.48 15.35
N VAL A 57 -0.71 -8.71 14.05
CA VAL A 57 -0.63 -10.07 13.50
C VAL A 57 0.84 -10.38 13.26
N SER A 58 1.32 -11.52 13.77
CA SER A 58 2.71 -11.92 13.55
C SER A 58 2.98 -12.12 12.05
N CYS A 59 4.16 -11.71 11.61
CA CYS A 59 4.59 -11.88 10.22
C CYS A 59 4.50 -13.34 9.77
N THR A 60 4.82 -14.28 10.67
CA THR A 60 4.72 -15.72 10.42
C THR A 60 3.29 -16.12 10.05
N ASN A 61 2.29 -15.69 10.83
CA ASN A 61 0.89 -16.03 10.57
C ASN A 61 0.41 -15.45 9.23
N VAL A 62 0.80 -14.21 8.92
CA VAL A 62 0.48 -13.57 7.63
C VAL A 62 1.15 -14.31 6.47
N CYS A 63 2.41 -14.70 6.62
CA CYS A 63 3.15 -15.46 5.62
C CYS A 63 2.51 -16.83 5.36
N ASP A 64 2.15 -17.56 6.42
CA ASP A 64 1.53 -18.88 6.31
C ASP A 64 0.15 -18.79 5.68
N PHE A 65 -0.67 -17.81 6.10
CA PHE A 65 -1.97 -17.54 5.49
C PHE A 65 -1.85 -17.26 3.99
N ALA A 66 -0.96 -16.32 3.63
CA ALA A 66 -0.78 -15.90 2.24
C ALA A 66 -0.25 -17.05 1.38
N ARG A 67 0.68 -17.86 1.89
CA ARG A 67 1.16 -19.06 1.18
C ARG A 67 0.07 -20.10 1.01
N ALA A 68 -0.75 -20.34 2.04
CA ALA A 68 -1.84 -21.30 1.97
C ALA A 68 -2.91 -20.90 0.93
N HIS A 69 -3.27 -19.62 0.88
CA HIS A 69 -4.32 -19.12 0.00
C HIS A 69 -3.81 -18.80 -1.41
N TRP A 70 -2.66 -18.14 -1.50
CA TRP A 70 -2.16 -17.56 -2.75
C TRP A 70 -0.87 -18.19 -3.27
N GLY A 71 -0.22 -19.08 -2.52
CA GLY A 71 1.00 -19.77 -2.98
C GLY A 71 0.80 -20.50 -4.31
N LYS A 72 -0.32 -21.21 -4.46
CA LYS A 72 -0.70 -21.87 -5.73
C LYS A 72 -1.21 -20.90 -6.80
N GLN A 73 -1.54 -19.67 -6.42
CA GLN A 73 -2.07 -18.64 -7.30
C GLN A 73 -0.97 -17.71 -7.81
N GLY A 74 0.31 -18.00 -7.57
CA GLY A 74 1.42 -17.19 -8.08
C GLY A 74 2.00 -16.18 -7.09
N LEU A 75 1.74 -16.32 -5.79
CA LEU A 75 2.44 -15.55 -4.77
C LEU A 75 3.93 -15.90 -4.75
N VAL A 76 4.78 -14.91 -4.98
CA VAL A 76 6.25 -15.05 -5.05
C VAL A 76 6.91 -14.61 -3.75
N HIS A 77 6.40 -13.53 -3.13
CA HIS A 77 7.03 -12.96 -1.95
C HIS A 77 6.00 -12.33 -1.02
N VAL A 78 6.24 -12.49 0.28
CA VAL A 78 5.56 -11.77 1.36
C VAL A 78 6.61 -11.01 2.11
N GLY A 79 6.36 -9.74 2.37
CA GLY A 79 7.19 -8.96 3.25
C GLY A 79 6.38 -7.99 4.10
N GLN A 80 7.04 -7.42 5.08
CA GLN A 80 6.44 -6.55 6.07
C GLN A 80 7.16 -5.20 6.06
N LYS A 81 6.40 -4.11 5.97
CA LYS A 81 6.93 -2.75 6.04
C LYS A 81 7.10 -2.30 7.49
N ASP A 82 6.07 -2.56 8.28
CA ASP A 82 5.89 -2.15 9.66
C ASP A 82 4.93 -3.15 10.35
N GLU A 83 4.65 -2.98 11.64
CA GLU A 83 3.85 -3.92 12.43
C GLU A 83 2.48 -4.25 11.82
N HIS A 84 1.92 -3.33 11.03
CA HIS A 84 0.57 -3.44 10.50
C HIS A 84 0.51 -3.58 8.98
N THR A 85 1.60 -3.30 8.26
CA THR A 85 1.60 -3.22 6.79
C THR A 85 2.41 -4.33 6.16
N PHE A 86 1.76 -5.06 5.26
CA PHE A 86 2.34 -6.19 4.53
C PHE A 86 2.22 -5.97 3.02
N PHE A 87 3.19 -6.50 2.29
CA PHE A 87 3.23 -6.51 0.83
C PHE A 87 3.29 -7.94 0.31
N PHE A 88 2.43 -8.23 -0.66
CA PHE A 88 2.28 -9.53 -1.29
C PHE A 88 2.58 -9.39 -2.78
N LYS A 89 3.71 -9.93 -3.22
CA LYS A 89 4.16 -9.86 -4.60
C LYS A 89 3.77 -11.12 -5.35
N PHE A 90 3.21 -10.95 -6.54
CA PHE A 90 2.81 -12.02 -7.43
C PHE A 90 3.76 -12.12 -8.62
N ASP A 91 3.71 -13.24 -9.34
CA ASP A 91 4.48 -13.50 -10.55
C ASP A 91 3.91 -12.78 -11.77
N ASN A 92 2.59 -12.57 -11.81
CA ASN A 92 1.88 -11.92 -12.90
C ASN A 92 0.63 -11.14 -12.43
N GLU A 93 0.07 -10.31 -13.32
CA GLU A 93 -1.08 -9.44 -13.02
C GLU A 93 -2.38 -10.22 -12.80
N LEU A 94 -2.60 -11.34 -13.50
CA LEU A 94 -3.81 -12.15 -13.34
C LEU A 94 -3.86 -12.79 -11.95
N SER A 95 -2.74 -13.33 -11.50
CA SER A 95 -2.52 -13.88 -10.17
C SER A 95 -2.80 -12.87 -9.07
N MET A 96 -2.24 -11.65 -9.20
CA MET A 96 -2.54 -10.54 -8.30
C MET A 96 -4.04 -10.17 -8.33
N HIS A 97 -4.66 -10.09 -9.50
CA HIS A 97 -6.07 -9.75 -9.61
C HIS A 97 -6.97 -10.77 -8.90
N ASN A 98 -6.70 -12.06 -9.09
CA ASN A 98 -7.43 -13.14 -8.42
C ASN A 98 -7.29 -13.08 -6.90
N ALA A 99 -6.07 -12.81 -6.41
CA ALA A 99 -5.84 -12.63 -4.98
C ALA A 99 -6.62 -11.42 -4.44
N ASN A 100 -6.67 -10.29 -5.16
CA ASN A 100 -7.40 -9.11 -4.74
C ASN A 100 -8.93 -9.34 -4.62
N LEU A 101 -9.49 -10.16 -5.52
CA LEU A 101 -10.89 -10.60 -5.42
C LEU A 101 -11.12 -11.45 -4.16
N SER A 102 -10.19 -12.36 -3.83
CA SER A 102 -10.30 -13.20 -2.64
C SER A 102 -10.23 -12.40 -1.33
N ILE A 103 -9.40 -11.35 -1.26
CA ILE A 103 -9.31 -10.46 -0.10
C ILE A 103 -10.67 -9.80 0.17
N SER A 104 -11.36 -9.37 -0.90
CA SER A 104 -12.67 -8.75 -0.80
C SER A 104 -13.71 -9.71 -0.21
N GLN A 105 -13.65 -11.00 -0.56
CA GLN A 105 -14.53 -12.03 0.00
C GLN A 105 -14.25 -12.28 1.49
N ILE A 106 -12.98 -12.36 1.88
CA ILE A 106 -12.54 -12.55 3.28
C ILE A 106 -12.99 -11.36 4.15
N ALA A 107 -12.81 -10.13 3.65
CA ALA A 107 -13.21 -8.92 4.37
C ALA A 107 -14.73 -8.81 4.58
N THR A 108 -15.54 -9.37 3.67
CA THR A 108 -17.00 -9.39 3.78
C THR A 108 -17.56 -10.52 4.66
N GLY A 109 -16.72 -11.35 5.27
CA GLY A 109 -17.16 -12.34 6.25
C GLY A 109 -17.94 -13.52 5.66
N GLN A 110 -17.76 -13.85 4.38
CA GLN A 110 -18.23 -15.14 3.89
C GLN A 110 -17.38 -16.24 4.53
N LYS A 111 -18.02 -17.00 5.42
CA LYS A 111 -17.50 -18.25 5.98
C LYS A 111 -17.03 -19.15 4.83
N MET A 112 -15.74 -19.42 4.76
CA MET A 112 -15.22 -20.54 3.97
C MET A 112 -15.76 -21.82 4.61
N GLY A 113 -16.66 -22.50 3.89
CA GLY A 113 -17.23 -23.80 4.26
C GLY A 113 -16.27 -24.94 3.95
#